data_AF-A0A3C1FQU5-F1
#
_entry.id   AF-A0A3C1FQU5-F1
#
_cell.length_a   1.000
_cell.length_b   1.000
_cell.length_c   1.000
_cell.angle_alpha   90.00
_cell.angle_beta   90.00
_cell.angle_gamma   90.00
#
_symmetry.space_group_name_H-M   'P 1'
#
loop_
_entity.id
_entity.type
_entity.pdbx_description
1 polymer ?
#
loop_
_entity_poly.entity_id
_entity_poly.type
_entity_poly.pdbx_seq_one_letter_code
_entity_poly.pdbx_strand_id
1 'polypeptide(L)' 'MQVLSRLTRKALVLFSGGQDSTICLAWALQRYAEVETIGFDYGQRHRVELDCRLKLRSELMANFPWAAHLG' A
#
# COMPACT_ATOMS: atom_id res chain seq x y z
N MET A 1 1.63 -22.84 11.08
CA MET A 1 2.81 -22.03 11.45
C MET A 1 2.86 -20.64 10.79
N GLN A 2 2.20 -20.38 9.65
CA GLN A 2 2.20 -19.05 8.98
C GLN A 2 1.28 -17.98 9.61
N VAL A 3 0.25 -18.37 10.37
CA VAL A 3 -0.70 -17.40 10.98
C VAL A 3 -0.01 -16.55 12.06
N LEU A 4 0.83 -17.17 12.90
CA LEU A 4 1.55 -16.45 13.96
C LEU A 4 2.58 -15.46 13.41
N SER A 5 3.21 -15.75 12.27
CA SER A 5 4.19 -14.84 11.65
C SER A 5 3.56 -13.64 10.96
N ARG A 6 2.26 -13.68 10.64
CA ARG A 6 1.55 -12.51 10.11
C ARG A 6 1.34 -11.45 11.19
N LEU A 7 1.06 -11.85 12.43
CA LEU A 7 0.64 -10.96 13.53
C LEU A 7 1.70 -9.94 13.98
N THR A 8 2.98 -10.14 13.65
CA THR A 8 4.07 -9.27 14.11
C THR A 8 4.88 -8.64 12.99
N ARG A 9 4.67 -9.04 11.73
CA ARG A 9 5.47 -8.53 10.60
C ARG A 9 4.86 -7.26 10.03
N LYS A 10 5.67 -6.21 9.93
CA LYS A 10 5.35 -4.95 9.25
C LYS A 10 5.99 -4.89 7.86
N ALA A 11 5.42 -4.11 6.95
CA ALA A 11 5.99 -3.84 5.64
C ALA A 11 5.96 -2.34 5.32
N LEU A 12 6.97 -1.88 4.59
CA LEU A 12 6.99 -0.57 3.94
C LEU A 12 6.92 -0.80 2.44
N VAL A 13 5.92 -0.22 1.77
CA VAL A 13 5.71 -0.37 0.32
C VAL A 13 6.08 0.93 -0.38
N LEU A 14 6.98 0.84 -1.36
CA LEU A 14 7.20 1.92 -2.31
C LEU A 14 5.94 2.04 -3.19
N PHE A 15 5.22 3.14 -3.01
CA PHE A 15 3.89 3.33 -3.56
C PHE A 15 3.82 4.61 -4.38
N SER A 16 3.87 4.46 -5.71
CA SER A 16 3.70 5.58 -6.63
C SER A 16 2.24 5.95 -6.84
N GLY A 17 1.31 5.00 -6.66
CA GLY A 17 -0.08 5.15 -7.09
C GLY A 17 -0.35 4.57 -8.49
N GLY A 18 0.68 4.09 -9.19
CA GLY A 18 0.54 3.32 -10.42
C GLY A 18 0.04 1.89 -10.16
N GLN A 19 -0.35 1.18 -11.22
CA GLN A 19 -0.95 -0.16 -11.16
C GLN A 19 -0.08 -1.16 -10.40
N ASP A 20 1.20 -1.28 -10.76
CA ASP A 20 2.11 -2.27 -10.17
C ASP A 20 2.28 -2.04 -8.67
N SER A 21 2.54 -0.79 -8.28
CA SER A 21 2.71 -0.44 -6.86
C SER A 21 1.42 -0.64 -6.05
N THR A 22 0.25 -0.49 -6.69
CA THR A 22 -1.06 -0.76 -6.08
C THR A 22 -1.28 -2.26 -5.85
N ILE A 23 -0.88 -3.10 -6.80
CA ILE A 23 -0.93 -4.56 -6.62
C ILE A 23 0.03 -4.99 -5.52
N CYS A 24 1.24 -4.44 -5.46
CA CYS A 24 2.19 -4.69 -4.37
C CYS A 24 1.61 -4.31 -3.00
N LEU A 25 0.94 -3.16 -2.90
CA LEU A 25 0.28 -2.71 -1.68
C LEU A 25 -0.83 -3.68 -1.24
N ALA A 26 -1.74 -4.04 -2.14
CA ALA A 26 -2.80 -5.00 -1.85
C ALA A 26 -2.25 -6.36 -1.40
N TRP A 27 -1.21 -6.84 -2.08
CA TRP A 27 -0.54 -8.10 -1.73
C TRP A 27 0.07 -8.06 -0.32
N ALA A 28 0.70 -6.95 0.04
CA ALA A 28 1.29 -6.74 1.36
C ALA A 28 0.22 -6.66 2.45
N LEU A 29 -0.87 -5.91 2.22
CA LEU A 29 -1.98 -5.80 3.16
C LEU A 29 -2.55 -7.19 3.51
N GLN A 30 -2.68 -8.10 2.55
CA GLN A 30 -3.14 -9.46 2.85
C GLN A 30 -2.18 -10.32 3.70
N ARG A 31 -0.92 -9.90 3.90
CA ARG A 31 0.16 -10.77 4.42
C ARG A 31 0.91 -10.23 5.63
N TYR A 32 0.81 -8.94 5.91
CA TYR A 32 1.49 -8.27 7.01
C TYR A 32 0.45 -7.74 8.01
N ALA A 33 0.87 -7.53 9.26
CA ALA A 33 0.03 -6.99 10.32
C ALA A 33 -0.16 -5.48 10.19
N GLU A 34 0.80 -4.78 9.59
CA GLU A 34 0.80 -3.32 9.39
C GLU A 34 1.58 -3.01 8.12
N VAL A 35 1.06 -2.11 7.29
CA VAL A 35 1.70 -1.71 6.04
C VAL A 35 1.70 -0.20 5.92
N GLU A 36 2.89 0.36 5.82
CA GLU A 36 3.15 1.78 5.57
C GLU A 36 3.47 2.00 4.08
N THR A 37 3.26 3.23 3.59
CA THR A 37 3.66 3.57 2.20
C THR A 37 4.63 4.74 2.13
N ILE A 38 5.67 4.59 1.32
CA ILE A 38 6.59 5.68 0.95
C ILE A 38 6.46 5.98 -0.53
N GLY A 39 6.44 7.26 -0.90
CA GLY A 39 6.45 7.70 -2.29
C GLY A 39 7.56 8.72 -2.47
N PHE A 40 8.27 8.67 -3.59
CA PHE A 40 9.31 9.64 -3.93
C PHE A 40 8.80 10.59 -5.02
N ASP A 41 8.98 11.87 -4.75
CA ASP A 41 8.83 12.93 -5.72
C ASP A 41 10.22 13.42 -6.13
N TYR A 42 10.65 13.03 -7.33
CA TYR A 42 11.98 13.35 -7.87
C TYR A 42 11.90 13.93 -9.27
N GLY A 43 10.73 14.45 -9.67
CA GLY A 43 10.51 15.02 -11.01
C GLY A 43 10.27 13.96 -12.10
N GLN A 44 9.75 12.79 -11.75
CA GLN A 44 9.43 11.73 -12.71
C GLN A 44 8.37 12.13 -13.74
N ARG A 45 8.45 11.53 -14.94
CA ARG A 45 7.50 11.76 -16.06
C ARG A 45 6.05 11.47 -15.68
N HIS A 46 5.80 10.41 -14.91
CA HIS A 46 4.45 9.96 -14.52
C HIS A 46 4.00 10.57 -13.19
N ARG A 47 4.04 11.90 -13.07
CA ARG A 47 3.61 12.62 -11.86
C ARG A 47 2.16 12.30 -11.46
N VAL A 48 1.28 12.10 -12.45
CA VAL A 48 -0.14 11.78 -12.23
C VAL A 48 -0.35 10.57 -11.31
N GLU A 49 0.59 9.61 -11.26
CA GLU A 49 0.51 8.49 -10.33
C GLU A 49 0.56 8.97 -8.88
N LEU A 50 1.47 9.90 -8.55
CA LEU A 50 1.59 10.44 -7.19
C LEU A 50 0.32 11.16 -6.76
N ASP A 51 -0.32 11.88 -7.69
CA ASP A 51 -1.57 12.59 -7.44
C ASP A 51 -2.71 11.59 -7.16
N CYS A 52 -2.74 10.48 -7.90
CA CYS A 52 -3.68 9.39 -7.70
C CYS A 52 -3.44 8.61 -6.40
N ARG A 53 -2.22 8.60 -5.84
CA ARG A 53 -1.86 7.75 -4.69
C ARG A 53 -2.78 7.98 -3.48
N LEU A 54 -3.12 9.24 -3.18
CA LEU A 54 -3.95 9.57 -2.02
C LEU A 54 -5.37 9.07 -2.21
N LYS A 55 -5.93 9.29 -3.41
CA LYS A 55 -7.26 8.78 -3.76
C LYS A 55 -7.29 7.25 -3.65
N LEU A 56 -6.31 6.56 -4.24
CA LEU A 56 -6.23 5.10 -4.16
C LEU A 56 -6.15 4.60 -2.71
N ARG A 57 -5.34 5.25 -1.85
CA ARG A 57 -5.29 4.88 -0.43
C ARG A 57 -6.64 5.03 0.25
N SER A 58 -7.33 6.15 0.04
CA SER A 58 -8.66 6.38 0.60
C SER A 58 -9.69 5.36 0.10
N GLU A 59 -9.70 5.08 -1.20
CA GLU A 59 -10.60 4.10 -1.81
C GLU A 59 -10.31 2.68 -1.31
N LEU A 60 -9.04 2.32 -1.11
CA LEU A 60 -8.67 1.01 -0.56
C LEU A 60 -9.23 0.84 0.85
N MET A 61 -9.03 1.83 1.73
CA MET A 61 -9.54 1.79 3.10
C MET A 61 -11.06 1.79 3.16
N ALA A 62 -11.73 2.53 2.27
CA ALA A 62 -13.19 2.65 2.27
C ALA A 62 -13.89 1.38 1.75
N ASN A 63 -13.34 0.73 0.71
CA ASN A 63 -14.03 -0.33 -0.01
C ASN A 63 -13.57 -1.75 0.39
N PHE A 64 -12.42 -1.88 1.06
CA PHE A 64 -11.84 -3.19 1.34
C PHE A 64 -11.51 -3.37 2.83
N PRO A 65 -12.24 -4.24 3.55
CA PRO A 65 -12.00 -4.48 4.97
C PRO A 65 -10.58 -4.97 5.29
N TRP A 66 -9.95 -5.70 4.35
CA TRP A 66 -8.57 -6.17 4.49
C TRP A 66 -7.53 -5.05 4.38
N ALA A 67 -7.92 -3.82 4.04
CA ALA A 67 -7.03 -2.67 4.04
C ALA A 67 -6.99 -1.94 5.41
N ALA A 68 -7.68 -2.45 6.44
CA ALA A 68 -7.79 -1.80 7.75
C ALA A 68 -6.45 -1.56 8.47
N HIS A 69 -5.40 -2.31 8.12
CA HIS A 69 -4.04 -2.14 8.66
C HIS A 69 -3.11 -1.38 7.70
N LEU A 70 -3.69 -0.63 6.76
CA LEU A 70 -2.98 0.39 5.99
C LEU A 70 -2.80 1.63 6.87
N GLY A 71 -1.53 1.94 7.17
CA GLY A 71 -1.06 3.18 7.80
C GLY A 71 -0.49 4.13 6.77
#